data_AF-A0A146K458-F1
#
_entry.id   AF-A0A146K458-F1
#
_cell.length_a   1.000
_cell.length_b   1.000
_cell.length_c   1.000
_cell.angle_alpha   90.00
_cell.angle_beta   90.00
_cell.angle_gamma   90.00
#
_symmetry.space_group_name_H-M   'P 1'
#
loop_
_entity.id
_entity.type
_entity.pdbx_description
1 polymer ?
#
loop_
_entity_poly.entity_id
_entity_poly.type
_entity_poly.pdbx_seq_one_letter_code
_entity_poly.pdbx_strand_id
1 'polypeptide(L)'
;EVSKLHIALATLVNPDEHYLDYLCTTTFVKKPVNYGDDIEKDQYAKDHANNAIKKAKENLVDEDIPFMKPDDFTTTMFRPEIIQKRILMINEKKQQELKLQQEIRKKRMEKQQQVALQHGKRMGAHAQQKMQKEIIEAWKTERQAAQKKGVDEAKLPTLEEIEQKYAKQKKQVRAKKDARFGGKNIKQKAKRTIKR
;
A
#
# COMPACT_ATOMS: atom_id res chain seq x y z
N GLU A 1 -42.43 11.80 -36.42
CA GLU A 1 -43.72 11.36 -35.85
C GLU A 1 -43.59 11.31 -34.34
N VAL A 2 -44.49 11.98 -33.60
CA VAL A 2 -44.51 11.90 -32.14
C VAL A 2 -45.10 10.54 -31.77
N SER A 3 -44.34 9.74 -31.03
CA SER A 3 -44.78 8.41 -30.59
C SER A 3 -46.06 8.51 -29.75
N LYS A 4 -47.02 7.59 -29.95
CA LYS A 4 -48.25 7.48 -29.12
C LYS A 4 -47.94 7.42 -27.62
N LEU A 5 -46.77 6.87 -27.27
CA LEU A 5 -46.27 6.78 -25.89
C LEU A 5 -45.96 8.16 -25.31
N HIS A 6 -45.44 9.08 -26.12
CA HIS A 6 -45.16 10.46 -25.69
C HIS A 6 -46.45 11.24 -25.44
N ILE A 7 -47.47 11.04 -26.29
CA ILE A 7 -48.80 11.65 -26.13
C ILE A 7 -49.45 11.13 -24.83
N ALA A 8 -49.41 9.82 -24.59
CA ALA A 8 -49.94 9.23 -23.35
C ALA A 8 -49.22 9.74 -22.09
N LEU A 9 -47.90 9.91 -22.15
CA LEU A 9 -47.14 10.42 -21.00
C LEU A 9 -47.43 11.90 -20.72
N ALA A 10 -47.59 12.70 -21.77
CA ALA A 10 -47.96 14.11 -21.66
C ALA A 10 -49.36 14.32 -21.06
N THR A 11 -50.29 13.36 -21.21
CA THR A 11 -51.60 13.43 -20.55
C THR A 11 -51.59 13.08 -19.06
N LEU A 12 -50.52 12.43 -18.58
CA LEU A 12 -50.39 12.01 -17.19
C LEU A 12 -49.63 13.00 -16.32
N VAL A 13 -48.79 13.85 -16.91
CA VAL A 13 -47.97 14.83 -16.19
C VAL A 13 -48.64 16.20 -16.32
N ASN A 14 -49.05 16.79 -15.20
CA ASN A 14 -49.64 18.11 -15.21
C ASN A 14 -48.52 19.18 -15.24
N PRO A 15 -48.53 20.13 -16.20
CA PRO A 15 -47.48 21.14 -16.34
C PRO A 15 -47.33 22.09 -15.13
N ASP A 16 -48.35 22.18 -14.28
CA ASP A 16 -48.34 23.05 -13.09
C ASP A 16 -47.73 22.38 -11.84
N GLU A 17 -47.25 21.13 -11.95
CA GLU A 17 -46.73 20.38 -10.80
C GLU A 17 -45.33 20.85 -10.38
N HIS A 18 -45.14 20.95 -9.07
CA HIS A 18 -43.89 21.41 -8.47
C HIS A 18 -43.00 20.25 -8.02
N TYR A 19 -41.69 20.50 -7.89
CA TYR A 19 -40.76 19.49 -7.38
C TYR A 19 -41.19 18.92 -6.01
N LEU A 20 -41.77 19.77 -5.16
CA LEU A 20 -42.22 19.39 -3.81
C LEU A 20 -43.39 18.40 -3.80
N ASP A 21 -44.17 18.33 -4.88
CA ASP A 21 -45.30 17.40 -4.97
C ASP A 21 -44.82 15.94 -5.09
N TYR A 22 -43.62 15.75 -5.64
CA TYR A 22 -43.07 14.43 -5.93
C TYR A 22 -41.84 14.08 -5.13
N LEU A 23 -41.02 15.08 -4.76
CA LEU A 23 -39.70 14.91 -4.15
C LEU A 23 -38.85 13.87 -4.90
N CYS A 24 -39.04 13.79 -6.21
CA CYS A 24 -38.45 12.78 -7.06
C CYS A 24 -37.41 13.42 -7.98
N THR A 25 -36.23 12.82 -8.04
CA THR A 25 -35.13 13.32 -8.86
C THR A 25 -34.58 12.22 -9.74
N THR A 26 -34.40 12.54 -11.02
CA THR A 26 -33.73 11.65 -11.97
C THR A 26 -32.25 12.01 -12.09
N THR A 27 -31.38 11.00 -12.00
CA THR A 27 -29.94 11.17 -12.14
C THR A 27 -29.37 10.20 -13.17
N PHE A 28 -28.31 10.63 -13.82
CA PHE A 28 -27.59 9.83 -14.79
C PHE A 28 -26.23 9.49 -14.18
N VAL A 29 -26.02 8.21 -13.92
CA VAL A 29 -24.73 7.65 -13.48
C VAL A 29 -24.32 6.60 -14.49
N LYS A 30 -23.01 6.47 -14.72
CA LYS A 30 -22.48 5.46 -15.62
C LYS A 30 -22.89 4.07 -15.10
N LYS A 31 -23.61 3.31 -15.93
CA LYS A 31 -24.05 1.96 -15.59
C LYS A 31 -22.84 1.06 -15.28
N PRO A 32 -22.99 0.10 -14.35
CA PRO A 32 -21.94 -0.87 -14.07
C PRO A 32 -21.63 -1.68 -15.33
N VAL A 33 -20.37 -2.10 -15.46
CA VAL A 33 -19.93 -2.91 -16.61
C VAL A 33 -20.38 -4.35 -16.40
N ASN A 34 -20.38 -4.81 -15.14
CA ASN A 34 -20.88 -6.13 -14.78
C ASN A 34 -21.96 -6.04 -13.69
N TYR A 35 -23.20 -6.38 -14.04
CA TYR A 35 -24.32 -6.43 -13.09
C TYR A 35 -24.30 -7.66 -12.16
N GLY A 36 -23.39 -8.62 -12.40
CA GLY A 36 -23.20 -9.80 -11.55
C GLY A 36 -22.20 -9.61 -10.42
N ASP A 37 -21.50 -8.47 -10.36
CA ASP A 37 -20.64 -8.11 -9.23
C ASP A 37 -21.41 -7.22 -8.26
N ASP A 38 -21.66 -7.73 -7.05
CA ASP A 38 -22.36 -6.99 -6.00
C ASP A 38 -21.61 -5.72 -5.59
N ILE A 39 -20.28 -5.68 -5.69
CA ILE A 39 -19.48 -4.50 -5.34
C ILE A 39 -19.73 -3.37 -6.35
N GLU A 40 -19.65 -3.67 -7.66
CA GLU A 40 -19.94 -2.67 -8.70
C GLU A 40 -21.39 -2.18 -8.63
N LYS A 41 -22.32 -3.10 -8.35
CA LYS A 41 -23.74 -2.78 -8.22
C LYS A 41 -24.03 -1.88 -7.01
N ASP A 42 -23.46 -2.19 -5.84
CA ASP A 42 -23.62 -1.38 -4.64
C ASP A 42 -22.98 0.00 -4.82
N GLN A 43 -21.81 0.07 -5.46
CA GLN A 43 -21.16 1.32 -5.78
C GLN A 43 -22.00 2.16 -6.75
N TYR A 44 -22.55 1.56 -7.80
CA TYR A 44 -23.46 2.24 -8.72
C TYR A 44 -24.70 2.79 -8.02
N ALA A 45 -25.35 1.97 -7.18
CA ALA A 45 -26.53 2.38 -6.43
C ALA A 45 -26.22 3.55 -5.48
N LYS A 46 -25.06 3.50 -4.80
CA LYS A 46 -24.58 4.57 -3.93
C LYS A 46 -24.32 5.86 -4.70
N ASP A 47 -23.66 5.80 -5.85
CA ASP A 47 -23.37 6.98 -6.66
C ASP A 47 -24.65 7.60 -7.23
N HIS A 48 -25.59 6.77 -7.66
CA HIS A 48 -26.90 7.22 -8.10
C HIS A 48 -27.68 7.92 -6.98
N ALA A 49 -27.69 7.34 -5.77
CA ALA A 49 -28.33 7.92 -4.60
C ALA A 49 -27.68 9.25 -4.18
N ASN A 50 -26.34 9.33 -4.17
CA ASN A 50 -25.62 10.55 -3.81
C ASN A 50 -25.90 11.70 -4.78
N ASN A 51 -25.92 11.41 -6.09
CA ASN A 51 -26.27 12.42 -7.09
C ASN A 51 -27.72 12.89 -6.94
N ALA A 52 -28.64 11.98 -6.60
CA ALA A 52 -30.04 12.32 -6.40
C ALA A 52 -30.22 13.21 -5.16
N ILE A 53 -29.53 12.86 -4.06
CA ILE A 53 -29.47 13.66 -2.84
C ILE A 53 -28.92 15.06 -3.11
N LYS A 54 -27.84 15.18 -3.91
CA LYS A 54 -27.25 16.48 -4.25
C LYS A 54 -28.23 17.38 -4.98
N LYS A 55 -28.88 16.86 -6.02
CA LYS A 55 -29.89 17.61 -6.78
C LYS A 55 -31.12 17.95 -5.94
N ALA A 56 -31.59 17.01 -5.12
CA ALA A 56 -32.69 17.27 -4.18
C ALA A 56 -32.34 18.39 -3.20
N LYS A 57 -31.10 18.43 -2.73
CA LYS A 57 -30.61 19.52 -1.88
C LYS A 57 -30.59 20.86 -2.62
N GLU A 58 -30.14 20.89 -3.88
CA GLU A 58 -30.16 22.10 -4.71
C GLU A 58 -31.60 22.64 -4.85
N ASN A 59 -32.55 21.79 -5.26
CA ASN A 59 -33.96 22.18 -5.40
C ASN A 59 -34.60 22.66 -4.08
N LEU A 60 -34.23 22.07 -2.94
CA LEU A 60 -34.77 22.49 -1.64
C LEU A 60 -34.16 23.81 -1.15
N VAL A 61 -32.88 24.06 -1.47
CA VAL A 61 -32.22 25.33 -1.15
C VAL A 61 -32.77 26.47 -1.98
N ASP A 62 -33.09 26.24 -3.26
CA ASP A 62 -33.70 27.25 -4.15
C ASP A 62 -35.08 27.72 -3.63
N GLU A 63 -35.78 26.86 -2.88
CA GLU A 63 -37.08 27.13 -2.26
C GLU A 63 -36.97 27.60 -0.78
N ASP A 64 -35.76 27.90 -0.29
CA ASP A 64 -35.48 28.25 1.11
C ASP A 64 -35.94 27.19 2.14
N ILE A 65 -35.99 25.91 1.75
CA ILE A 65 -36.37 24.79 2.62
C ILE A 65 -35.11 24.15 3.24
N PRO A 66 -35.05 24.01 4.58
CA PRO A 66 -33.90 23.40 5.25
C PRO A 66 -33.79 21.90 4.91
N PHE A 67 -32.64 21.50 4.35
CA PHE A 67 -32.36 20.10 4.00
C PHE A 67 -31.86 19.26 5.19
N MET A 68 -31.04 19.87 6.07
CA MET A 68 -30.42 19.15 7.17
C MET A 68 -31.27 19.24 8.43
N LYS A 69 -31.34 18.12 9.16
CA LYS A 69 -31.91 18.08 10.50
C LYS A 69 -31.06 18.96 11.44
N PRO A 70 -31.65 19.89 12.20
CA PRO A 70 -30.93 20.62 13.25
C PRO A 70 -30.40 19.66 14.33
N ASP A 71 -29.27 20.02 14.96
CA ASP A 71 -28.63 19.19 15.98
C ASP A 71 -29.54 18.94 17.19
N ASP A 72 -30.27 19.97 17.62
CA ASP A 72 -31.18 19.93 18.77
C ASP A 72 -32.54 19.29 18.46
N PHE A 73 -32.79 18.91 17.21
CA PHE A 73 -34.07 18.34 16.81
C PHE A 73 -34.17 16.87 17.23
N THR A 74 -34.94 16.60 18.28
CA THR A 74 -35.24 15.24 18.75
C THR A 74 -36.59 14.77 18.21
N THR A 75 -36.60 13.62 17.55
CA THR A 75 -37.81 13.00 17.00
C THR A 75 -37.68 11.48 17.06
N THR A 76 -38.80 10.78 16.92
CA THR A 76 -38.83 9.32 16.83
C THR A 76 -38.09 8.85 15.58
N MET A 77 -36.91 8.25 15.78
CA MET A 77 -36.10 7.70 14.69
C MET A 77 -36.63 6.34 14.24
N PHE A 78 -36.42 6.00 12.97
CA PHE A 78 -36.82 4.69 12.40
C PHE A 78 -36.25 3.49 13.19
N ARG A 79 -35.04 3.62 13.74
CA ARG A 79 -34.40 2.58 14.56
C ARG A 79 -34.41 2.98 16.05
N PRO A 80 -34.96 2.14 16.94
CA PRO A 80 -34.87 2.33 18.38
C PRO A 80 -33.42 2.42 18.87
N GLU A 81 -33.19 3.19 19.92
CA GLU A 81 -31.86 3.38 20.51
C GLU A 81 -31.17 2.08 20.92
N ILE A 82 -31.94 1.11 21.43
CA ILE A 82 -31.43 -0.21 21.82
C ILE A 82 -30.74 -0.90 20.64
N ILE A 83 -31.35 -0.82 19.44
CA ILE A 83 -30.79 -1.41 18.22
C ILE A 83 -29.54 -0.64 17.80
N GLN A 84 -29.55 0.69 17.89
CA GLN A 84 -28.39 1.51 17.55
C GLN A 84 -27.20 1.21 18.47
N LYS A 85 -27.41 1.15 19.79
CA LYS A 85 -26.39 0.75 20.78
C LYS A 85 -25.83 -0.63 20.48
N ARG A 86 -26.67 -1.59 20.10
CA ARG A 86 -26.24 -2.95 19.71
C ARG A 86 -25.35 -2.94 18.46
N ILE A 87 -25.69 -2.14 17.45
CA ILE A 87 -24.90 -2.00 16.22
C ILE A 87 -23.52 -1.38 16.54
N LEU A 88 -23.50 -0.32 17.35
CA LEU A 88 -22.26 0.33 17.77
C LEU A 88 -21.34 -0.64 18.52
N MET A 89 -21.88 -1.38 19.48
CA MET A 89 -21.13 -2.40 20.23
C MET A 89 -20.54 -3.49 19.32
N ILE A 90 -21.30 -3.96 18.32
CA ILE A 90 -20.79 -4.95 17.34
C ILE A 90 -19.66 -4.36 16.51
N ASN A 91 -19.79 -3.11 16.07
CA ASN A 91 -18.76 -2.43 15.29
C ASN A 91 -17.49 -2.19 16.10
N GLU A 92 -17.62 -1.76 17.35
CA GLU A 92 -16.49 -1.60 18.28
C GLU A 92 -15.77 -2.92 18.52
N LYS A 93 -16.51 -4.01 18.76
CA LYS A 93 -15.93 -5.34 18.92
C LYS A 93 -15.14 -5.77 17.68
N LYS A 94 -15.70 -5.60 16.48
CA LYS A 94 -15.00 -5.89 15.21
C LYS A 94 -13.72 -5.06 15.06
N GLN A 95 -13.76 -3.77 15.41
CA GLN A 95 -12.57 -2.91 15.36
C GLN A 95 -11.49 -3.34 16.35
N GLN A 96 -11.89 -3.73 17.57
CA GLN A 96 -10.95 -4.25 18.58
C GLN A 96 -10.30 -5.56 18.13
N GLU A 97 -11.08 -6.48 17.56
CA GLU A 97 -10.55 -7.75 17.02
C GLU A 97 -9.56 -7.50 15.87
N LEU A 98 -9.86 -6.57 14.96
CA LEU A 98 -8.95 -6.19 13.87
C LEU A 98 -7.64 -5.60 14.42
N LYS A 99 -7.71 -4.70 15.41
CA LYS A 99 -6.52 -4.14 16.08
C LYS A 99 -5.68 -5.24 16.72
N LEU A 100 -6.30 -6.17 17.43
CA LEU A 100 -5.61 -7.30 18.06
C LEU A 100 -4.90 -8.17 17.02
N GLN A 101 -5.55 -8.48 15.91
CA GLN A 101 -4.92 -9.26 14.82
C GLN A 101 -3.72 -8.53 14.21
N GLN A 102 -3.82 -7.21 14.02
CA GLN A 102 -2.72 -6.39 13.53
C GLN A 102 -1.53 -6.37 14.50
N GLU A 103 -1.79 -6.26 15.80
CA GLU A 103 -0.76 -6.33 16.84
C GLU A 103 -0.07 -7.69 16.89
N ILE A 104 -0.83 -8.78 16.80
CA ILE A 104 -0.28 -10.14 16.75
C ILE A 104 0.64 -10.30 15.53
N ARG A 105 0.20 -9.82 14.36
CA ARG A 105 1.01 -9.85 13.14
C ARG A 105 2.28 -9.03 13.30
N LYS A 106 2.19 -7.82 13.87
CA LYS A 106 3.34 -6.95 14.13
C LYS A 106 4.36 -7.63 15.05
N LYS A 107 3.92 -8.18 16.19
CA LYS A 107 4.78 -8.91 17.13
C LYS A 107 5.47 -10.11 16.48
N ARG A 108 4.77 -10.86 15.62
CA ARG A 108 5.37 -11.98 14.86
C ARG A 108 6.46 -11.49 13.91
N MET A 109 6.22 -10.41 13.18
CA MET A 109 7.20 -9.83 12.26
C MET A 109 8.42 -9.29 13.00
N GLU A 110 8.24 -8.61 14.13
CA GLU A 110 9.34 -8.12 14.97
C GLU A 110 10.21 -9.27 15.49
N LYS A 111 9.59 -10.37 15.95
CA LYS A 111 10.33 -11.57 16.40
C LYS A 111 11.15 -12.18 15.26
N GLN A 112 10.57 -12.29 14.06
CA GLN A 112 11.30 -12.78 12.88
C GLN A 112 12.47 -11.87 12.50
N GLN A 113 12.25 -10.55 12.52
CA GLN A 113 13.29 -9.57 12.24
C GLN A 113 14.42 -9.63 13.28
N GLN A 114 14.12 -9.75 14.57
CA GLN A 114 15.15 -9.92 15.60
C GLN A 114 16.01 -11.16 15.36
N VAL A 115 15.39 -12.31 15.03
CA VAL A 115 16.14 -13.54 14.72
C VAL A 115 17.04 -13.33 13.50
N ALA A 116 16.52 -12.71 12.44
CA ALA A 116 17.29 -12.40 11.23
C ALA A 116 18.46 -11.44 11.52
N LEU A 117 18.24 -10.42 12.36
CA LEU A 117 19.28 -9.48 12.78
C LEU A 117 20.38 -10.16 13.60
N GLN A 118 20.01 -11.02 14.56
CA GLN A 118 21.00 -11.77 15.35
C GLN A 118 21.80 -12.74 14.47
N HIS A 119 21.13 -13.47 13.58
CA HIS A 119 21.80 -14.34 12.61
C HIS A 119 22.72 -13.55 11.68
N GLY A 120 22.26 -12.42 11.16
CA GLY A 120 23.06 -11.51 10.32
C GLY A 120 24.31 -10.99 11.04
N LYS A 121 24.19 -10.61 12.32
CA LYS A 121 25.34 -10.21 13.15
C LYS A 121 26.34 -11.35 13.33
N ARG A 122 25.86 -12.57 13.66
CA ARG A 122 26.73 -13.75 13.82
C ARG A 122 27.47 -14.11 12.53
N MET A 123 26.75 -14.16 11.41
CA MET A 123 27.35 -14.44 10.11
C MET A 123 28.33 -13.34 9.66
N GLY A 124 28.01 -12.08 9.95
CA GLY A 124 28.91 -10.95 9.71
C GLY A 124 30.22 -11.07 10.49
N ALA A 125 30.15 -11.39 11.78
CA ALA A 125 31.33 -11.61 12.62
C ALA A 125 32.17 -12.80 12.13
N HIS A 126 31.54 -13.92 11.77
CA HIS A 126 32.24 -15.08 11.21
C HIS A 126 32.93 -14.75 9.88
N ALA A 127 32.25 -14.01 8.99
CA ALA A 127 32.83 -13.58 7.72
C ALA A 127 34.01 -12.61 7.92
N GLN A 128 33.95 -11.72 8.91
CA GLN A 128 35.05 -10.84 9.28
C GLN A 128 36.24 -11.64 9.83
N GLN A 129 36.01 -12.59 10.74
CA GLN A 129 37.08 -13.44 11.28
C GLN A 129 37.75 -14.28 10.19
N LYS A 130 36.97 -14.88 9.28
CA LYS A 130 37.51 -15.61 8.13
C LYS A 130 38.37 -14.70 7.25
N MET A 131 37.89 -13.48 6.98
CA MET A 131 38.63 -12.51 6.19
C MET A 131 39.95 -12.10 6.85
N GLN A 132 39.95 -11.86 8.18
CA GLN A 132 41.17 -11.55 8.92
C GLN A 132 42.18 -12.72 8.84
N LYS A 133 41.73 -13.96 8.98
CA LYS A 133 42.59 -15.14 8.81
C LYS A 133 43.22 -15.22 7.43
N GLU A 134 42.42 -15.04 6.36
CA GLU A 134 42.91 -15.03 4.98
C GLU A 134 43.94 -13.92 4.74
N ILE A 135 43.73 -12.73 5.30
CA ILE A 135 44.69 -11.61 5.22
C ILE A 135 45.99 -11.95 5.94
N ILE A 136 45.92 -12.52 7.14
CA ILE A 136 47.11 -12.92 7.92
C ILE A 136 47.88 -14.03 7.21
N GLU A 137 47.21 -15.00 6.61
CA GLU A 137 47.83 -16.06 5.81
C GLU A 137 48.50 -15.49 4.54
N ALA A 138 47.83 -14.58 3.83
CA ALA A 138 48.41 -13.87 2.70
C ALA A 138 49.65 -13.05 3.11
N TRP A 139 49.61 -12.42 4.29
CA TRP A 139 50.77 -11.69 4.82
C TRP A 139 51.94 -12.58 5.18
N LYS A 140 51.69 -13.70 5.86
CA LYS A 140 52.74 -14.68 6.17
C LYS A 140 53.38 -15.23 4.89
N THR A 141 52.58 -15.56 3.89
CA THR A 141 53.08 -16.12 2.61
C THR A 141 53.86 -15.10 1.77
N GLU A 142 53.38 -13.86 1.63
CA GLU A 142 54.13 -12.79 0.94
C GLU A 142 55.44 -12.46 1.67
N ARG A 143 55.42 -12.42 3.00
CA ARG A 143 56.61 -12.15 3.82
C ARG A 143 57.65 -13.27 3.71
N GLN A 144 57.22 -14.53 3.79
CA GLN A 144 58.11 -15.68 3.58
C GLN A 144 58.67 -15.73 2.15
N ALA A 145 57.86 -15.38 1.14
CA ALA A 145 58.32 -15.32 -0.24
C ALA A 145 59.32 -14.18 -0.47
N ALA A 146 59.14 -13.02 0.17
CA ALA A 146 60.08 -11.90 0.12
C ALA A 146 61.41 -12.23 0.83
N GLN A 147 61.35 -12.88 2.00
CA GLN A 147 62.54 -13.36 2.70
C GLN A 147 63.34 -14.39 1.87
N LYS A 148 62.66 -15.35 1.21
CA LYS A 148 63.29 -16.30 0.29
C LYS A 148 63.95 -15.65 -0.93
N LYS A 149 63.53 -14.43 -1.28
CA LYS A 149 64.12 -13.62 -2.37
C LYS A 149 65.24 -12.69 -1.90
N GLY A 150 65.67 -12.79 -0.64
CA GLY A 150 66.78 -12.00 -0.09
C GLY A 150 66.44 -10.53 0.15
N VAL A 151 65.16 -10.21 0.39
CA VAL A 151 64.72 -8.83 0.70
C VAL A 151 65.04 -8.50 2.17
N ASP A 152 65.66 -7.35 2.41
CA ASP A 152 65.96 -6.83 3.76
C ASP A 152 64.71 -6.70 4.63
N GLU A 153 64.88 -6.88 5.94
CA GLU A 153 63.76 -6.85 6.91
C GLU A 153 62.97 -5.54 6.89
N ALA A 154 63.61 -4.41 6.59
CA ALA A 154 62.99 -3.10 6.48
C ALA A 154 62.07 -2.94 5.25
N LYS A 155 62.17 -3.83 4.25
CA LYS A 155 61.36 -3.83 3.02
C LYS A 155 60.33 -4.97 2.97
N LEU A 156 60.15 -5.70 4.08
CA LEU A 156 59.13 -6.73 4.15
C LEU A 156 57.72 -6.10 4.16
N PRO A 157 56.76 -6.68 3.43
CA PRO A 157 55.43 -6.12 3.32
C PRO A 157 54.76 -6.02 4.70
N THR A 158 54.16 -4.87 4.97
CA THR A 158 53.42 -4.65 6.23
C THR A 158 52.02 -5.25 6.14
N LEU A 159 51.40 -5.49 7.31
CA LEU A 159 50.03 -6.02 7.36
C LEU A 159 49.04 -5.05 6.70
N GLU A 160 49.21 -3.74 6.93
CA GLU A 160 48.37 -2.67 6.37
C GLU A 160 48.44 -2.62 4.83
N GLU A 161 49.62 -2.83 4.24
CA GLU A 161 49.79 -2.86 2.79
C GLU A 161 49.02 -4.02 2.14
N ILE A 162 48.99 -5.18 2.80
CA ILE A 162 48.28 -6.36 2.31
C ILE A 162 46.78 -6.24 2.54
N GLU A 163 46.35 -5.63 3.65
CA GLU A 163 44.94 -5.29 3.88
C GLU A 163 44.40 -4.36 2.76
N GLN A 164 45.16 -3.34 2.39
CA GLN A 164 44.78 -2.42 1.31
C GLN A 164 44.74 -3.13 -0.06
N LYS A 165 45.72 -3.99 -0.35
CA LYS A 165 45.72 -4.81 -1.58
C LYS A 165 44.50 -5.74 -1.63
N TYR A 166 44.21 -6.44 -0.53
CA TYR A 166 43.10 -7.38 -0.43
C TYR A 166 41.74 -6.65 -0.51
N ALA A 167 41.60 -5.46 0.08
CA ALA A 167 40.42 -4.61 -0.04
C ALA A 167 40.19 -4.14 -1.48
N LYS A 168 41.24 -3.70 -2.19
CA LYS A 168 41.18 -3.32 -3.61
C LYS A 168 40.75 -4.50 -4.49
N GLN A 169 41.32 -5.69 -4.27
CA GLN A 169 40.95 -6.91 -5.00
C GLN A 169 39.48 -7.29 -4.75
N LYS A 170 39.01 -7.30 -3.50
CA LYS A 170 37.60 -7.57 -3.18
C LYS A 170 36.65 -6.55 -3.84
N LYS A 171 37.01 -5.26 -3.85
CA LYS A 171 36.23 -4.21 -4.52
C LYS A 171 36.11 -4.48 -6.02
N GLN A 172 37.21 -4.87 -6.67
CA GLN A 172 37.21 -5.23 -8.10
C GLN A 172 36.39 -6.49 -8.39
N VAL A 173 36.50 -7.54 -7.56
CA VAL A 173 35.71 -8.77 -7.71
C VAL A 173 34.22 -8.50 -7.56
N ARG A 174 33.83 -7.69 -6.56
CA ARG A 174 32.44 -7.24 -6.38
C ARG A 174 31.95 -6.46 -7.60
N ALA A 175 32.71 -5.46 -8.04
CA ALA A 175 32.36 -4.66 -9.22
C ALA A 175 32.20 -5.52 -10.49
N LYS A 176 33.08 -6.52 -10.71
CA LYS A 176 32.96 -7.47 -11.82
C LYS A 176 31.71 -8.35 -11.70
N LYS A 177 31.36 -8.79 -10.48
CA LYS A 177 30.15 -9.59 -10.22
C LYS A 177 28.88 -8.76 -10.44
N ASP A 178 28.85 -7.53 -9.94
CA ASP A 178 27.71 -6.62 -10.07
C ASP A 178 27.51 -6.19 -11.53
N ALA A 179 28.59 -6.01 -12.30
CA ALA A 179 28.50 -5.79 -13.74
C ALA A 179 27.90 -7.00 -14.48
N ARG A 180 28.22 -8.23 -14.04
CA ARG A 180 27.73 -9.48 -14.65
C ARG A 180 26.29 -9.82 -14.26
N PHE A 181 25.84 -9.49 -13.04
CA PHE A 181 24.56 -9.94 -12.50
C PHE A 181 23.58 -8.82 -12.08
N GLY A 182 24.05 -7.58 -11.88
CA GLY A 182 23.25 -6.47 -11.37
C GLY A 182 22.69 -5.50 -12.42
N GLY A 183 23.32 -5.38 -13.60
CA GLY A 183 23.00 -4.30 -14.55
C GLY A 183 21.93 -4.59 -15.62
N LYS A 184 21.87 -5.81 -16.17
CA LYS A 184 20.99 -6.10 -17.34
C LYS A 184 19.58 -6.57 -16.96
N ASN A 185 19.40 -7.23 -15.81
CA ASN A 185 18.11 -7.84 -15.45
C ASN A 185 17.17 -6.90 -14.68
N ILE A 186 17.68 -5.85 -14.02
CA ILE A 186 16.85 -4.89 -13.27
C ILE A 186 16.08 -3.97 -14.23
N LYS A 187 16.72 -3.50 -15.31
CA LYS A 187 16.04 -2.68 -16.35
C LYS A 187 15.00 -3.49 -17.15
N GLN A 188 15.22 -4.79 -17.36
CA GLN A 188 14.22 -5.66 -18.02
C GLN A 188 13.04 -6.02 -17.11
N LYS A 189 13.27 -6.21 -15.80
CA LYS A 189 12.16 -6.44 -14.84
C LYS A 189 11.32 -5.19 -14.58
N ALA A 190 11.93 -4.01 -14.49
CA ALA A 190 11.19 -2.75 -14.32
C ALA A 190 10.26 -2.42 -15.49
N LYS A 191 10.64 -2.79 -16.74
CA LYS A 191 9.77 -2.62 -17.92
C LYS A 191 8.59 -3.60 -17.97
N ARG A 192 8.68 -4.75 -17.29
CA ARG A 192 7.59 -5.75 -17.26
C ARG A 192 6.52 -5.45 -16.22
N THR A 193 6.84 -4.71 -15.15
CA THR A 193 5.88 -4.35 -14.10
C THR A 193 5.06 -3.08 -14.38
N ILE A 194 5.41 -2.29 -15.40
CA ILE A 194 4.66 -1.08 -15.80
C ILE A 194 3.61 -1.38 -16.89
N LYS A 195 3.61 -2.59 -17.46
CA LYS A 195 2.54 -3.08 -18.35
C LYS A 195 1.68 -4.11 -17.62
N ARG A 196 0.86 -3.66 -16.67
CA ARG A 196 -0.42 -4.29 -16.29
C ARG A 196 -1.36 -3.19 -15.84
#